data_AF-A0AAD3E3M8-F1
#
_entry.id   AF-A0AAD3E3M8-F1
#
_cell.length_a   1.000
_cell.length_b   1.000
_cell.length_c   1.000
_cell.angle_alpha   90.00
_cell.angle_beta   90.00
_cell.angle_gamma   90.00
#
_symmetry.space_group_name_H-M   'P 1'
#
loop_
_entity.id
_entity.type
_entity.pdbx_description
1 polymer ?
#
loop_
_entity_poly.entity_id
_entity_poly.type
_entity_poly.pdbx_seq_one_letter_code
_entity_poly.pdbx_strand_id
1 'polypeptide(L)'
;MAAKPSPGKDDQGRKAMEVDEPPVPGSASAGCYNYVVTAHKPTAVTHAVVASFTGPNDVNLITACCTRLEIRSLGAQGMSAPLDVPLYGNVSALQAFRPRDLQTDLLFILTEKLKFCVLQYDTAKGQIITRANGDVSDRIGRPAANGQLGFVDPACRVVGLHLYDGILKVIPMSPRTGSLSEAFNLRLEELLVLDMAWITPPASGGAGGSTGGGGRAAGAAGGAAAAAGGGGGTRPLLAVLHEDPKRARHVRTYEVDLEAKELLEGPWQQAHVDAGAGLLIPVPAPLGGVLVVGENVVAYLGGGGGGGPVAAPLRQTIVTSWCPVDSDGSRFLLGDRLGRLQLLVLTQEGGSAAGGAAGSSGAGPSSSSGVSSGGGRRVTGIRLEQLGFTCSPSCLAHIDAGLTFVGSRGGDSQLVRIRATPVNQPVPMDDDGAGGEAAAAAAAAAAAAAEPPTYIELVDSYPNLGPIVDFVVMDLERQGQGQLVTCSGIDGDGSLRVIRNGVGINRQATVELPGIKGVWSLRSRFSARHDTFLLLTFVGETRVLALNEEEELDEAELPGFDSCSLTLWCGNMAPDHMAQV
;
A
#
# COMPACT_ATOMS: atom_id res chain seq x y z
N MET A 1 -15.13 -72.45 -44.84
CA MET A 1 -16.24 -73.29 -44.33
C MET A 1 -16.13 -73.29 -42.82
N ALA A 2 -17.07 -72.91 -41.96
CA ALA A 2 -18.46 -72.49 -42.03
C ALA A 2 -18.76 -71.55 -40.84
N ALA A 3 -19.93 -70.92 -40.80
CA ALA A 3 -20.24 -69.69 -40.07
C ALA A 3 -21.10 -69.84 -38.77
N LYS A 4 -21.04 -68.79 -37.91
CA LYS A 4 -22.07 -68.22 -36.96
C LYS A 4 -22.57 -69.10 -35.79
N PRO A 5 -23.34 -68.58 -34.77
CA PRO A 5 -23.80 -67.19 -34.48
C PRO A 5 -23.66 -66.73 -32.99
N SER A 6 -24.07 -65.48 -32.70
CA SER A 6 -24.28 -64.90 -31.36
C SER A 6 -25.70 -65.12 -30.82
N PRO A 7 -25.92 -65.00 -29.50
CA PRO A 7 -27.23 -64.66 -28.93
C PRO A 7 -27.17 -63.44 -27.98
N GLY A 8 -28.34 -62.87 -27.70
CA GLY A 8 -28.57 -61.86 -26.66
C GLY A 8 -29.64 -62.28 -25.64
N LYS A 9 -29.84 -61.40 -24.64
CA LYS A 9 -31.04 -61.12 -23.81
C LYS A 9 -31.56 -62.14 -22.77
N ASP A 10 -31.92 -61.55 -21.62
CA ASP A 10 -32.89 -61.94 -20.56
C ASP A 10 -32.45 -63.13 -19.64
N ASP A 11 -32.64 -63.18 -18.31
CA ASP A 11 -33.68 -62.62 -17.43
C ASP A 11 -33.22 -62.64 -15.94
N GLN A 12 -33.89 -61.83 -15.12
CA GLN A 12 -33.76 -61.67 -13.67
C GLN A 12 -34.30 -62.87 -12.88
N GLY A 13 -33.77 -63.14 -11.68
CA GLY A 13 -34.30 -64.18 -10.79
C GLY A 13 -33.82 -64.14 -9.33
N ARG A 14 -34.38 -63.20 -8.55
CA ARG A 14 -34.70 -63.23 -7.10
C ARG A 14 -33.70 -63.78 -6.05
N LYS A 15 -33.24 -62.83 -5.20
CA LYS A 15 -33.04 -62.82 -3.73
C LYS A 15 -33.04 -64.16 -2.96
N ALA A 16 -31.94 -64.41 -2.25
CA ALA A 16 -31.94 -65.07 -0.95
C ALA A 16 -31.12 -64.23 0.05
N MET A 17 -31.62 -64.23 1.28
CA MET A 17 -31.25 -63.42 2.43
C MET A 17 -29.90 -63.90 3.00
N GLU A 18 -28.87 -63.04 2.99
CA GLU A 18 -27.62 -63.32 3.70
C GLU A 18 -27.64 -62.57 5.03
N VAL A 19 -27.39 -63.33 6.09
CA VAL A 19 -27.47 -62.92 7.50
C VAL A 19 -26.29 -61.99 7.78
N ASP A 20 -26.56 -60.84 8.38
CA ASP A 20 -25.59 -59.82 8.77
C ASP A 20 -24.67 -60.39 9.88
N GLU A 21 -23.48 -60.88 9.51
CA GLU A 21 -22.41 -61.15 10.48
C GLU A 21 -21.73 -59.83 10.86
N PRO A 22 -21.43 -59.61 12.17
CA PRO A 22 -20.86 -58.35 12.61
C PRO A 22 -19.47 -58.13 11.99
N PRO A 23 -19.13 -56.89 11.61
CA PRO A 23 -17.89 -56.61 10.89
C PRO A 23 -16.68 -56.94 11.76
N VAL A 24 -15.76 -57.73 11.19
CA VAL A 24 -14.45 -58.02 11.74
C VAL A 24 -13.73 -56.69 12.04
N PRO A 25 -13.33 -56.39 13.29
CA PRO A 25 -12.65 -55.14 13.61
C PRO A 25 -11.20 -55.25 13.12
N GLY A 26 -10.94 -54.87 11.87
CA GLY A 26 -9.60 -55.08 11.32
C GLY A 26 -9.35 -54.72 9.86
N SER A 27 -10.11 -53.84 9.21
CA SER A 27 -9.61 -53.11 8.03
C SER A 27 -10.48 -51.90 7.69
N ALA A 28 -10.53 -50.91 8.57
CA ALA A 28 -10.81 -49.56 8.10
C ALA A 28 -9.60 -49.13 7.27
N SER A 29 -9.77 -48.72 6.00
CA SER A 29 -8.74 -47.96 5.32
C SER A 29 -8.42 -46.76 6.22
N ALA A 30 -7.27 -46.77 6.89
CA ALA A 30 -6.89 -45.71 7.80
C ALA A 30 -6.84 -44.41 6.97
N GLY A 31 -7.88 -43.60 7.06
CA GLY A 31 -7.95 -42.32 6.38
C GLY A 31 -6.74 -41.49 6.78
N CYS A 32 -6.12 -40.82 5.81
CA CYS A 32 -5.09 -39.83 6.12
C CYS A 32 -5.77 -38.57 6.65
N TYR A 33 -5.65 -38.33 7.96
CA TYR A 33 -6.13 -37.11 8.60
C TYR A 33 -4.94 -36.17 8.83
N ASN A 34 -4.96 -34.99 8.24
CA ASN A 34 -3.94 -33.96 8.40
C ASN A 34 -4.56 -32.70 8.98
N TYR A 35 -3.84 -32.02 9.87
CA TYR A 35 -4.22 -30.72 10.41
C TYR A 35 -3.16 -29.69 10.00
N VAL A 36 -3.61 -28.59 9.38
CA VAL A 36 -2.74 -27.51 8.91
C VAL A 36 -3.17 -26.23 9.61
N VAL A 37 -2.22 -25.58 10.28
CA VAL A 37 -2.43 -24.33 11.01
C VAL A 37 -1.30 -23.36 10.73
N THR A 38 -1.62 -22.06 10.72
CA THR A 38 -0.66 -20.98 10.55
C THR A 38 0.00 -20.67 11.89
N ALA A 39 1.28 -21.01 12.05
CA ALA A 39 2.06 -20.68 13.25
C ALA A 39 2.47 -19.20 13.31
N HIS A 40 2.82 -18.62 12.16
CA HIS A 40 3.16 -17.21 12.01
C HIS A 40 2.36 -16.61 10.84
N LYS A 41 1.75 -15.45 11.06
CA LYS A 41 0.95 -14.77 10.03
C LYS A 41 1.85 -14.27 8.87
N PRO A 42 1.33 -14.15 7.64
CA PRO A 42 2.08 -13.56 6.54
C PRO A 42 2.49 -12.11 6.84
N THR A 43 3.74 -11.76 6.57
CA THR A 43 4.30 -10.42 6.81
C THR A 43 4.69 -9.67 5.53
N ALA A 44 4.73 -10.35 4.39
CA ALA A 44 5.05 -9.75 3.11
C ALA A 44 3.89 -8.84 2.64
N VAL A 45 4.18 -7.55 2.44
CA VAL A 45 3.18 -6.58 1.97
C VAL A 45 3.14 -6.59 0.46
N THR A 46 1.96 -6.85 -0.09
CA THR A 46 1.73 -6.93 -1.54
C THR A 46 1.16 -5.64 -2.10
N HIS A 47 0.21 -5.03 -1.40
CA HIS A 47 -0.48 -3.81 -1.79
C HIS A 47 -0.64 -2.91 -0.57
N ALA A 48 -0.65 -1.62 -0.79
CA ALA A 48 -0.96 -0.61 0.22
C ALA A 48 -1.77 0.51 -0.43
N VAL A 49 -2.76 1.03 0.30
CA VAL A 49 -3.56 2.18 -0.14
C VAL A 49 -3.85 3.08 1.06
N VAL A 50 -3.86 4.39 0.83
CA VAL A 50 -4.28 5.39 1.81
C VAL A 50 -5.71 5.81 1.50
N ALA A 51 -6.58 5.79 2.51
CA ALA A 51 -8.00 6.11 2.36
C ALA A 51 -8.61 6.61 3.66
N SER A 52 -9.69 7.38 3.57
CA SER A 52 -10.56 7.71 4.70
C SER A 52 -11.63 6.63 4.89
N PHE A 53 -11.19 5.46 5.36
CA PHE A 53 -12.03 4.26 5.47
C PHE A 53 -12.83 4.19 6.78
N THR A 54 -12.21 4.49 7.93
CA THR A 54 -12.87 4.40 9.26
C THR A 54 -13.83 5.55 9.54
N GLY A 55 -13.48 6.73 9.03
CA GLY A 55 -14.17 7.99 9.22
C GLY A 55 -13.78 8.99 8.12
N PRO A 56 -14.57 10.06 7.93
CA PRO A 56 -14.41 10.98 6.79
C PRO A 56 -13.12 11.83 6.85
N ASN A 57 -12.62 12.09 8.04
CA ASN A 57 -11.40 12.89 8.27
C ASN A 57 -10.21 12.03 8.72
N ASP A 58 -10.42 10.73 8.92
CA ASP A 58 -9.37 9.84 9.36
C ASP A 58 -8.50 9.46 8.17
N VAL A 59 -7.20 9.47 8.35
CA VAL A 59 -6.27 8.94 7.35
C VAL A 59 -5.92 7.51 7.74
N ASN A 60 -6.32 6.54 6.91
CA ASN A 60 -6.07 5.13 7.16
C ASN A 60 -5.08 4.59 6.14
N LEU A 61 -4.04 3.92 6.64
CA LEU A 61 -3.15 3.09 5.85
C LEU A 61 -3.71 1.66 5.86
N ILE A 62 -4.02 1.15 4.68
CA ILE A 62 -4.55 -0.20 4.51
C ILE A 62 -3.50 -1.01 3.74
N THR A 63 -2.98 -2.06 4.37
CA THR A 63 -1.97 -2.94 3.76
C THR A 63 -2.55 -4.34 3.56
N ALA A 64 -2.21 -4.97 2.43
CA ALA A 64 -2.59 -6.35 2.13
C ALA A 64 -1.38 -7.28 2.27
N CYS A 65 -1.44 -8.16 3.27
CA CYS A 65 -0.41 -9.17 3.52
C CYS A 65 -0.96 -10.55 3.11
N CYS A 66 -0.86 -10.86 1.82
CA CYS A 66 -1.40 -12.08 1.19
C CYS A 66 -2.91 -12.29 1.44
N THR A 67 -3.24 -13.03 2.50
CA THR A 67 -4.60 -13.44 2.89
C THR A 67 -5.17 -12.61 4.04
N ARG A 68 -4.57 -11.47 4.38
CA ARG A 68 -5.11 -10.54 5.39
C ARG A 68 -5.04 -9.11 4.89
N LEU A 69 -5.90 -8.27 5.47
CA LEU A 69 -5.74 -6.82 5.45
C LEU A 69 -5.39 -6.35 6.85
N GLU A 70 -4.48 -5.39 6.93
CA GLU A 70 -4.22 -4.63 8.14
C GLU A 70 -4.63 -3.17 7.89
N ILE A 71 -5.50 -2.65 8.75
CA ILE A 71 -5.97 -1.28 8.64
C ILE A 71 -5.45 -0.50 9.84
N ARG A 72 -4.64 0.52 9.61
CA ARG A 72 -4.03 1.37 10.64
C ARG A 72 -4.51 2.79 10.45
N SER A 73 -5.01 3.41 11.51
CA SER A 73 -5.38 4.82 11.50
C SER A 73 -4.18 5.65 11.95
N LEU A 74 -3.93 6.77 11.27
CA LEU A 74 -2.88 7.71 11.69
C LEU A 74 -3.40 8.60 12.83
N GLY A 75 -2.80 8.50 14.02
CA GLY A 75 -3.08 9.37 15.16
C GLY A 75 -1.96 10.38 15.43
N ALA A 76 -2.17 11.27 16.40
CA ALA A 76 -1.20 12.31 16.77
C ALA A 76 0.13 11.76 17.32
N GLN A 77 0.13 10.53 17.85
CA GLN A 77 1.29 9.84 18.44
C GLN A 77 1.91 8.80 17.48
N GLY A 78 1.46 8.75 16.21
CA GLY A 78 1.88 7.74 15.23
C GLY A 78 0.73 6.85 14.77
N MET A 79 1.06 5.74 14.11
CA MET A 79 0.05 4.78 13.64
C MET A 79 -0.58 4.00 14.80
N SER A 80 -1.90 3.83 14.76
CA SER A 80 -2.62 2.99 15.71
C SER A 80 -2.31 1.50 15.53
N ALA A 81 -2.71 0.70 16.51
CA ALA A 81 -2.71 -0.76 16.36
C ALA A 81 -3.53 -1.17 15.12
N PRO A 82 -3.06 -2.15 14.33
CA PRO A 82 -3.75 -2.59 13.13
C PRO A 82 -5.03 -3.37 13.45
N LEU A 83 -6.13 -2.99 12.78
CA LEU A 83 -7.31 -3.86 12.66
C LEU A 83 -6.99 -4.98 11.66
N ASP A 84 -6.95 -6.21 12.16
CA ASP A 84 -6.64 -7.41 11.37
C ASP A 84 -7.91 -8.03 10.79
N VAL A 85 -7.93 -8.19 9.46
CA VAL A 85 -9.09 -8.68 8.71
C VAL A 85 -8.66 -9.87 7.86
N PRO A 86 -9.06 -11.10 8.18
CA PRO A 86 -8.74 -12.26 7.36
C PRO A 86 -9.54 -12.24 6.05
N LEU A 87 -8.89 -12.59 4.95
CA LEU A 87 -9.47 -12.78 3.63
C LEU A 87 -9.31 -14.23 3.17
N TYR A 88 -10.35 -14.76 2.53
CA TYR A 88 -10.35 -16.12 1.97
C TYR A 88 -9.75 -16.18 0.56
N GLY A 89 -8.58 -15.56 0.37
CA GLY A 89 -7.86 -15.53 -0.90
C GLY A 89 -6.71 -14.53 -0.87
N ASN A 90 -5.77 -14.68 -1.80
CA ASN A 90 -4.68 -13.72 -1.98
C ASN A 90 -5.20 -12.48 -2.70
N VAL A 91 -4.85 -11.31 -2.20
CA VAL A 91 -5.18 -10.02 -2.83
C VAL A 91 -4.30 -9.82 -4.07
N SER A 92 -4.94 -9.48 -5.18
CA SER A 92 -4.27 -9.19 -6.44
C SER A 92 -4.54 -7.79 -6.96
N ALA A 93 -5.64 -7.17 -6.58
CA ALA A 93 -5.82 -5.73 -6.74
C ALA A 93 -6.53 -5.18 -5.51
N LEU A 94 -6.08 -4.01 -5.07
CA LEU A 94 -6.63 -3.27 -3.94
C LEU A 94 -6.75 -1.80 -4.34
N GLN A 95 -7.96 -1.27 -4.36
CA GLN A 95 -8.24 0.12 -4.76
C GLN A 95 -9.25 0.74 -3.80
N ALA A 96 -8.97 1.96 -3.37
CA ALA A 96 -9.92 2.77 -2.60
C ALA A 96 -10.65 3.74 -3.53
N PHE A 97 -11.95 3.94 -3.30
CA PHE A 97 -12.75 4.90 -4.08
C PHE A 97 -13.88 5.49 -3.25
N ARG A 98 -14.29 6.72 -3.59
CA ARG A 98 -15.36 7.45 -2.89
C ARG A 98 -16.54 7.76 -3.82
N PRO A 99 -17.67 7.05 -3.70
CA PRO A 99 -18.92 7.46 -4.34
C PRO A 99 -19.40 8.81 -3.81
N ARG A 100 -20.16 9.56 -4.62
CA ARG A 100 -20.56 10.95 -4.31
C ARG A 100 -21.45 11.09 -3.07
N ASP A 101 -22.28 10.09 -2.78
CA ASP A 101 -23.21 10.14 -1.64
C ASP A 101 -22.54 9.71 -0.32
N LEU A 102 -21.32 9.16 -0.38
CA LEU A 102 -20.60 8.66 0.78
C LEU A 102 -19.51 9.62 1.23
N GLN A 103 -19.33 9.71 2.55
CA GLN A 103 -18.29 10.52 3.18
C GLN A 103 -17.02 9.71 3.51
N THR A 104 -17.13 8.38 3.50
CA THR A 104 -16.05 7.43 3.74
C THR A 104 -15.74 6.67 2.46
N ASP A 105 -14.49 6.24 2.32
CA ASP A 105 -14.05 5.44 1.19
C ASP A 105 -14.56 4.00 1.27
N LEU A 106 -14.75 3.41 0.09
CA LEU A 106 -15.01 1.99 -0.10
C LEU A 106 -13.72 1.32 -0.59
N LEU A 107 -13.57 0.04 -0.25
CA LEU A 107 -12.43 -0.76 -0.69
C LEU A 107 -12.87 -1.80 -1.69
N PHE A 108 -12.38 -1.70 -2.92
CA PHE A 108 -12.49 -2.75 -3.92
C PHE A 108 -11.31 -3.70 -3.80
N ILE A 109 -11.60 -4.99 -3.71
CA ILE A 109 -10.59 -6.05 -3.61
C ILE A 109 -10.88 -7.10 -4.68
N LEU A 110 -9.85 -7.44 -5.45
CA LEU A 110 -9.85 -8.58 -6.36
C LEU A 110 -8.88 -9.64 -5.82
N THR A 111 -9.34 -10.89 -5.76
CA THR A 111 -8.51 -12.02 -5.35
C THR A 111 -7.91 -12.75 -6.55
N GLU A 112 -6.78 -13.45 -6.36
CA GLU A 112 -6.17 -14.33 -7.38
C GLU A 112 -7.11 -15.45 -7.87
N LYS A 113 -8.17 -15.77 -7.12
CA LYS A 113 -9.22 -16.73 -7.51
C LYS A 113 -10.36 -16.07 -8.30
N LEU A 114 -10.15 -14.87 -8.84
CA LEU A 114 -11.12 -14.13 -9.64
C LEU A 114 -12.45 -13.85 -8.91
N LYS A 115 -12.40 -13.75 -7.59
CA LYS A 115 -13.51 -13.26 -6.77
C LYS A 115 -13.23 -11.83 -6.35
N PHE A 116 -14.24 -10.98 -6.41
CA PHE A 116 -14.14 -9.61 -5.92
C PHE A 116 -15.06 -9.39 -4.72
N CYS A 117 -14.72 -8.39 -3.91
CA CYS A 117 -15.62 -7.82 -2.92
C CYS A 117 -15.40 -6.31 -2.79
N VAL A 118 -16.47 -5.63 -2.37
CA VAL A 118 -16.45 -4.24 -1.95
C VAL A 118 -16.73 -4.20 -0.46
N LEU A 119 -15.79 -3.65 0.30
CA LEU A 119 -15.87 -3.56 1.75
C LEU A 119 -16.17 -2.11 2.18
N GLN A 120 -16.93 -1.97 3.25
CA GLN A 120 -17.16 -0.71 3.95
C GLN A 120 -16.94 -0.90 5.45
N TYR A 121 -16.43 0.12 6.13
CA TYR A 121 -16.39 0.15 7.58
C TYR A 121 -17.72 0.64 8.16
N ASP A 122 -18.29 -0.11 9.10
CA ASP A 122 -19.43 0.32 9.91
C ASP A 122 -18.91 0.87 11.25
N THR A 123 -18.82 2.20 11.35
CA THR A 123 -18.34 2.91 12.55
C THR A 123 -19.22 2.65 13.78
N ALA A 124 -20.52 2.35 13.61
CA ALA A 124 -21.41 2.09 14.74
C ALA A 124 -21.15 0.74 15.40
N LYS A 125 -20.74 -0.26 14.61
CA LYS A 125 -20.42 -1.62 15.09
C LYS A 125 -18.93 -1.86 15.28
N GLY A 126 -18.07 -0.99 14.74
CA GLY A 126 -16.63 -1.20 14.69
C GLY A 126 -16.24 -2.42 13.84
N GLN A 127 -17.05 -2.76 12.83
CA GLN A 127 -16.87 -3.96 12.01
C GLN A 127 -16.88 -3.62 10.51
N ILE A 128 -16.26 -4.49 9.72
CA ILE A 128 -16.26 -4.35 8.26
C ILE A 128 -17.44 -5.14 7.71
N ILE A 129 -18.20 -4.49 6.83
CA ILE A 129 -19.32 -5.08 6.12
C ILE A 129 -18.99 -5.26 4.64
N THR A 130 -19.40 -6.39 4.08
CA THR A 130 -19.31 -6.64 2.64
C THR A 130 -20.54 -6.02 1.96
N ARG A 131 -20.32 -4.97 1.17
CA ARG A 131 -21.37 -4.28 0.40
C ARG A 131 -21.76 -5.04 -0.86
N ALA A 132 -20.77 -5.55 -1.56
CA ALA A 132 -20.94 -6.34 -2.77
C ALA A 132 -19.87 -7.43 -2.83
N ASN A 133 -20.20 -8.56 -3.43
CA ASN A 133 -19.24 -9.59 -3.78
C ASN A 133 -19.68 -10.28 -5.07
N GLY A 134 -18.75 -10.98 -5.72
CA GLY A 134 -19.07 -11.74 -6.91
C GLY A 134 -17.89 -12.54 -7.42
N ASP A 135 -18.20 -13.45 -8.34
CA ASP A 135 -17.23 -14.24 -9.10
C ASP A 135 -17.17 -13.68 -10.51
N VAL A 136 -15.99 -13.28 -10.96
CA VAL A 136 -15.75 -12.71 -12.29
C VAL A 136 -14.96 -13.66 -13.18
N SER A 137 -14.80 -14.92 -12.78
CA SER A 137 -14.22 -15.95 -13.64
C SER A 137 -15.09 -16.21 -14.87
N ASP A 138 -14.44 -16.40 -16.01
CA ASP A 138 -15.08 -16.90 -17.22
C ASP A 138 -14.73 -18.37 -17.41
N ARG A 139 -15.69 -19.16 -17.89
CA ARG A 139 -15.50 -20.61 -18.08
C ARG A 139 -14.39 -20.94 -19.10
N ILE A 140 -14.18 -20.04 -20.05
CA ILE A 140 -13.25 -20.20 -21.16
C ILE A 140 -12.51 -18.87 -21.28
N GLY A 141 -11.18 -18.93 -21.18
CA GLY A 141 -10.33 -17.76 -21.32
C GLY A 141 -8.89 -18.15 -21.04
N ARG A 142 -7.95 -17.59 -21.82
CA ARG A 142 -6.52 -17.73 -21.54
C ARG A 142 -6.15 -16.67 -20.50
N PRO A 143 -5.65 -17.04 -19.30
CA PRO A 143 -5.27 -16.06 -18.29
C PRO A 143 -4.24 -15.07 -18.84
N ALA A 144 -4.38 -13.80 -18.45
CA ALA A 144 -3.50 -12.74 -18.90
C ALA A 144 -2.03 -13.02 -18.56
N ALA A 145 -1.13 -12.83 -19.52
CA ALA A 145 0.28 -13.18 -19.37
C ALA A 145 1.01 -12.39 -18.26
N ASN A 146 0.63 -11.12 -18.06
CA ASN A 146 1.24 -10.21 -17.08
C ASN A 146 0.49 -10.16 -15.74
N GLY A 147 -0.35 -11.17 -15.49
CA GLY A 147 -1.21 -11.20 -14.32
C GLY A 147 -2.52 -10.44 -14.53
N GLN A 148 -3.35 -10.49 -13.50
CA GLN A 148 -4.67 -9.88 -13.54
C GLN A 148 -4.61 -8.44 -13.04
N LEU A 149 -5.30 -7.54 -13.75
CA LEU A 149 -5.38 -6.12 -13.39
C LEU A 149 -6.80 -5.79 -12.94
N GLY A 150 -6.92 -5.02 -11.87
CA GLY A 150 -8.19 -4.49 -11.38
C GLY A 150 -8.06 -3.04 -10.99
N PHE A 151 -8.86 -2.18 -11.61
CA PHE A 151 -8.73 -0.73 -11.48
C PHE A 151 -10.10 -0.06 -11.53
N VAL A 152 -10.28 0.98 -10.71
CA VAL A 152 -11.56 1.68 -10.53
C VAL A 152 -11.48 3.04 -11.21
N ASP A 153 -12.53 3.42 -11.94
CA ASP A 153 -12.61 4.75 -12.56
C ASP A 153 -12.65 5.84 -11.46
N PRO A 154 -11.79 6.87 -11.52
CA PRO A 154 -11.78 7.96 -10.54
C PRO A 154 -13.15 8.64 -10.35
N ALA A 155 -13.97 8.69 -11.42
CA ALA A 155 -15.32 9.24 -11.36
C ALA A 155 -16.38 8.24 -10.81
N CYS A 156 -15.94 7.06 -10.36
CA CYS A 156 -16.76 6.01 -9.76
C CYS A 156 -17.88 5.49 -10.69
N ARG A 157 -17.68 5.51 -12.02
CA ARG A 157 -18.69 5.00 -12.98
C ARG A 157 -18.54 3.52 -13.27
N VAL A 158 -17.32 2.98 -13.15
CA VAL A 158 -17.01 1.66 -13.66
C VAL A 158 -15.77 1.06 -12.99
N VAL A 159 -15.77 -0.26 -12.84
CA VAL A 159 -14.58 -1.04 -12.48
C VAL A 159 -14.13 -1.82 -13.73
N GLY A 160 -12.86 -1.66 -14.09
CA GLY A 160 -12.22 -2.39 -15.18
C GLY A 160 -11.42 -3.56 -14.65
N LEU A 161 -11.54 -4.72 -15.30
CA LEU A 161 -10.86 -5.95 -14.95
C LEU A 161 -10.24 -6.56 -16.21
N HIS A 162 -8.93 -6.75 -16.20
CA HIS A 162 -8.23 -7.49 -17.24
C HIS A 162 -7.75 -8.81 -16.66
N LEU A 163 -8.50 -9.89 -16.95
CA LEU A 163 -8.28 -11.22 -16.38
C LEU A 163 -7.77 -12.22 -17.44
N TYR A 164 -8.17 -12.02 -18.70
CA TYR A 164 -7.89 -12.92 -19.81
C TYR A 164 -7.42 -12.12 -21.05
N ASP A 165 -6.56 -12.71 -21.87
CA ASP A 165 -6.06 -12.10 -23.10
C ASP A 165 -7.21 -11.72 -24.05
N GLY A 166 -7.18 -10.49 -24.59
CA GLY A 166 -8.17 -9.99 -25.54
C GLY A 166 -9.57 -9.72 -24.97
N ILE A 167 -9.73 -9.73 -23.65
CA ILE A 167 -11.00 -9.45 -22.97
C ILE A 167 -10.78 -8.38 -21.88
N LEU A 168 -11.58 -7.33 -21.94
CA LEU A 168 -11.74 -6.36 -20.86
C LEU A 168 -13.10 -6.60 -20.20
N LYS A 169 -13.11 -7.06 -18.95
CA LYS A 169 -14.33 -7.25 -18.18
C LYS A 169 -14.66 -5.99 -17.41
N VAL A 170 -15.92 -5.56 -17.52
CA VAL A 170 -16.37 -4.27 -17.02
C VAL A 170 -17.52 -4.48 -16.06
N ILE A 171 -17.44 -3.86 -14.88
CA ILE A 171 -18.51 -3.83 -13.88
C ILE A 171 -18.99 -2.39 -13.76
N PRO A 172 -20.15 -2.04 -14.35
CA PRO A 172 -20.70 -0.71 -14.17
C PRO A 172 -21.06 -0.46 -12.71
N MET A 173 -20.89 0.78 -12.29
CA MET A 173 -21.09 1.21 -10.92
C MET A 173 -21.89 2.51 -10.91
N SER A 174 -22.83 2.63 -9.97
CA SER A 174 -23.53 3.89 -9.76
C SER A 174 -22.59 4.91 -9.12
N PRO A 175 -22.32 6.08 -9.74
CA PRO A 175 -21.41 7.08 -9.18
C PRO A 175 -21.87 7.69 -7.86
N ARG A 176 -23.17 7.58 -7.57
CA ARG A 176 -23.81 8.10 -6.36
C ARG A 176 -23.60 7.15 -5.19
N THR A 177 -24.07 5.92 -5.33
CA THR A 177 -24.15 4.95 -4.23
C THR A 177 -22.97 3.97 -4.18
N GLY A 178 -22.19 3.84 -5.26
CA GLY A 178 -21.18 2.80 -5.40
C GLY A 178 -21.77 1.39 -5.61
N SER A 179 -23.07 1.28 -5.91
CA SER A 179 -23.69 -0.02 -6.19
C SER A 179 -23.20 -0.56 -7.53
N LEU A 180 -22.74 -1.81 -7.54
CA LEU A 180 -22.30 -2.52 -8.73
C LEU A 180 -23.47 -3.17 -9.46
N SER A 181 -23.42 -3.18 -10.79
CA SER A 181 -24.38 -3.91 -11.65
C SER A 181 -23.75 -5.18 -12.23
N GLU A 182 -24.52 -5.90 -13.07
CA GLU A 182 -24.02 -7.08 -13.78
C GLU A 182 -22.81 -6.74 -14.65
N ALA A 183 -21.78 -7.59 -14.56
CA ALA A 183 -20.55 -7.46 -15.32
C ALA A 183 -20.74 -7.95 -16.76
N PHE A 184 -20.04 -7.33 -17.71
CA PHE A 184 -20.00 -7.80 -19.09
C PHE A 184 -18.59 -7.72 -19.67
N ASN A 185 -18.37 -8.48 -20.75
CA ASN A 185 -17.08 -8.59 -21.40
C ASN A 185 -17.05 -7.74 -22.68
N LEU A 186 -16.01 -6.93 -22.81
CA LEU A 186 -15.67 -6.18 -24.01
C LEU A 186 -14.51 -6.86 -24.72
N ARG A 187 -14.60 -6.93 -26.05
CA ARG A 187 -13.53 -7.47 -26.88
C ARG A 187 -12.42 -6.42 -26.99
N LEU A 188 -11.20 -6.83 -26.67
CA LEU A 188 -10.00 -6.03 -26.89
C LEU A 188 -9.21 -6.63 -28.07
N GLU A 189 -8.72 -5.79 -28.96
CA GLU A 189 -7.91 -6.23 -30.10
C GLU A 189 -6.49 -6.63 -29.65
N GLU A 190 -5.97 -5.94 -28.64
CA GLU A 190 -4.66 -6.19 -28.05
C GLU A 190 -4.67 -7.46 -27.19
N LEU A 191 -3.78 -8.40 -27.52
CA LEU A 191 -3.65 -9.66 -26.78
C LEU A 191 -2.66 -9.54 -25.61
N LEU A 192 -1.52 -8.87 -25.81
CA LEU A 192 -0.46 -8.73 -24.81
C LEU A 192 -0.49 -7.35 -24.17
N VAL A 193 -1.40 -7.18 -23.21
CA VAL A 193 -1.48 -5.95 -22.42
C VAL A 193 -0.49 -6.01 -21.26
N LEU A 194 0.27 -4.94 -21.08
CA LEU A 194 1.22 -4.77 -19.98
C LEU A 194 0.56 -4.07 -18.79
N ASP A 195 -0.14 -2.97 -19.04
CA ASP A 195 -0.82 -2.19 -17.99
C ASP A 195 -2.03 -1.42 -18.56
N MET A 196 -2.97 -1.06 -17.69
CA MET A 196 -4.19 -0.34 -18.02
C MET A 196 -4.55 0.67 -16.94
N ALA A 197 -4.99 1.87 -17.34
CA ALA A 197 -5.43 2.89 -16.39
C ALA A 197 -6.61 3.71 -16.94
N TRP A 198 -7.58 4.01 -16.07
CA TRP A 198 -8.60 5.02 -16.38
C TRP A 198 -7.96 6.40 -16.34
N ILE A 199 -8.15 7.17 -17.41
CA ILE A 199 -7.61 8.52 -17.54
C ILE A 199 -8.74 9.55 -17.56
N THR A 200 -8.43 10.75 -17.08
CA THR A 200 -9.40 11.85 -17.16
C THR A 200 -9.38 12.38 -18.60
N PRO A 201 -10.54 12.48 -19.27
CA PRO A 201 -10.60 13.05 -20.61
C PRO A 201 -10.12 14.51 -20.56
N PRO A 202 -9.39 14.99 -21.58
CA PRO A 202 -8.93 16.37 -21.63
C PRO A 202 -10.16 17.31 -21.57
N ALA A 203 -10.12 18.31 -20.69
CA ALA A 203 -11.17 19.30 -20.61
C ALA A 203 -11.36 19.93 -22.00
N SER A 204 -12.50 19.67 -22.63
CA SER A 204 -12.81 20.21 -23.95
C SER A 204 -12.87 21.74 -23.84
N GLY A 205 -11.80 22.42 -24.23
CA GLY A 205 -11.90 23.81 -24.65
C GLY A 205 -12.89 23.86 -25.81
N GLY A 206 -13.93 24.67 -25.71
CA GLY A 206 -14.92 24.83 -26.77
C GLY A 206 -14.24 25.17 -28.09
N ALA A 207 -14.18 24.20 -28.98
CA ALA A 207 -13.75 24.39 -30.36
C ALA A 207 -14.72 23.60 -31.25
N GLY A 208 -15.92 24.16 -31.42
CA GLY A 208 -16.73 23.90 -32.60
C GLY A 208 -15.98 24.45 -33.82
N GLY A 209 -15.15 23.61 -34.43
CA GLY A 209 -14.54 23.88 -35.73
C GLY A 209 -15.42 23.30 -36.82
N SER A 210 -16.31 24.12 -37.36
CA SER A 210 -17.03 23.84 -38.60
C SER A 210 -16.07 23.64 -39.76
N THR A 211 -16.20 22.54 -40.49
CA THR A 211 -15.90 22.52 -41.93
C THR A 211 -17.08 21.88 -42.65
N GLY A 212 -17.69 22.69 -43.51
CA GLY A 212 -18.93 22.35 -44.21
C GLY A 212 -18.73 21.39 -45.38
N GLY A 213 -19.79 20.64 -45.67
CA GLY A 213 -20.02 19.91 -46.90
C GLY A 213 -21.47 19.47 -46.94
N GLY A 214 -22.30 20.20 -47.69
CA GLY A 214 -23.76 20.11 -47.64
C GLY A 214 -24.36 18.85 -48.27
N GLY A 215 -25.62 18.57 -47.91
CA GLY A 215 -26.40 17.51 -48.54
C GLY A 215 -27.75 17.23 -47.90
N ARG A 216 -28.70 18.17 -48.08
CA ARG A 216 -30.18 18.01 -48.20
C ARG A 216 -30.99 17.17 -47.17
N ALA A 217 -32.08 17.83 -46.76
CA ALA A 217 -33.18 17.38 -45.92
C ALA A 217 -33.99 16.18 -46.46
N ALA A 218 -34.60 15.41 -45.54
CA ALA A 218 -36.07 15.32 -45.35
C ALA A 218 -36.45 14.21 -44.36
N GLY A 219 -37.48 14.46 -43.53
CA GLY A 219 -38.33 13.39 -42.98
C GLY A 219 -38.51 13.39 -41.46
N ALA A 220 -39.55 14.08 -41.00
CA ALA A 220 -40.01 14.07 -39.62
C ALA A 220 -40.90 12.85 -39.30
N ALA A 221 -40.74 12.28 -38.10
CA ALA A 221 -41.76 11.72 -37.19
C ALA A 221 -40.99 11.17 -35.97
N GLY A 222 -41.17 11.63 -34.73
CA GLY A 222 -42.43 11.77 -34.01
C GLY A 222 -42.52 10.62 -32.98
N GLY A 223 -41.83 10.75 -31.84
CA GLY A 223 -41.87 9.78 -30.74
C GLY A 223 -41.35 10.39 -29.45
N ALA A 224 -42.23 10.53 -28.47
CA ALA A 224 -42.04 11.27 -27.24
C ALA A 224 -40.91 10.70 -26.36
N ALA A 225 -39.85 11.49 -26.14
CA ALA A 225 -38.85 11.24 -25.10
C ALA A 225 -39.24 12.04 -23.85
N ALA A 226 -39.77 11.34 -22.85
CA ALA A 226 -40.02 11.88 -21.54
C ALA A 226 -38.71 11.93 -20.73
N ALA A 227 -38.32 13.16 -20.35
CA ALA A 227 -37.51 13.52 -19.19
C ALA A 227 -36.21 12.71 -18.93
N ALA A 228 -35.17 12.99 -19.72
CA ALA A 228 -33.79 12.75 -19.30
C ALA A 228 -33.38 13.84 -18.29
N GLY A 229 -33.27 13.46 -17.01
CA GLY A 229 -32.66 14.28 -15.97
C GLY A 229 -31.17 14.48 -16.26
N GLY A 230 -30.79 15.74 -16.43
CA GLY A 230 -29.46 16.16 -16.87
C GLY A 230 -28.31 15.81 -15.94
N GLY A 231 -27.27 15.28 -16.55
CA GLY A 231 -25.91 15.16 -16.02
C GLY A 231 -25.01 14.74 -17.19
N GLY A 232 -24.63 15.70 -18.04
CA GLY A 232 -23.76 15.44 -19.19
C GLY A 232 -22.39 14.95 -18.73
N GLY A 233 -22.23 13.63 -18.64
CA GLY A 233 -20.97 12.97 -18.31
C GLY A 233 -20.28 12.53 -19.59
N THR A 234 -19.00 12.89 -19.72
CA THR A 234 -18.11 12.29 -20.73
C THR A 234 -18.03 10.78 -20.51
N ARG A 235 -17.73 10.00 -21.56
CA ARG A 235 -17.55 8.55 -21.43
C ARG A 235 -16.28 8.22 -20.62
N PRO A 236 -16.22 7.08 -19.90
CA PRO A 236 -14.99 6.59 -19.29
C PRO A 236 -13.92 6.36 -20.36
N LEU A 237 -12.73 6.92 -20.13
CA LEU A 237 -11.61 6.84 -21.07
C LEU A 237 -10.51 5.94 -20.48
N LEU A 238 -10.18 4.88 -21.19
CA LEU A 238 -9.19 3.87 -20.81
C LEU A 238 -7.91 4.07 -21.62
N ALA A 239 -6.76 4.08 -20.96
CA ALA A 239 -5.45 3.95 -21.61
C ALA A 239 -4.94 2.51 -21.46
N VAL A 240 -4.46 1.93 -22.55
CA VAL A 240 -3.95 0.56 -22.61
C VAL A 240 -2.53 0.59 -23.16
N LEU A 241 -1.58 0.07 -22.38
CA LEU A 241 -0.20 -0.16 -22.79
C LEU A 241 -0.07 -1.62 -23.23
N HIS A 242 0.31 -1.86 -24.48
CA HIS A 242 0.39 -3.21 -25.03
C HIS A 242 1.68 -3.41 -25.83
N GLU A 243 2.07 -4.67 -25.96
CA GLU A 243 3.19 -5.11 -26.78
C GLU A 243 2.68 -5.80 -28.06
N ASP A 244 3.23 -5.42 -29.21
CA ASP A 244 2.93 -6.03 -30.48
C ASP A 244 3.76 -7.33 -30.71
N PRO A 245 3.43 -8.14 -31.73
CA PRO A 245 4.20 -9.35 -32.03
C PRO A 245 5.68 -9.10 -32.43
N LYS A 246 6.03 -7.86 -32.78
CA LYS A 246 7.40 -7.43 -33.09
C LYS A 246 8.13 -6.92 -31.84
N ARG A 247 7.52 -7.03 -30.65
CA ARG A 247 8.01 -6.52 -29.36
C ARG A 247 8.14 -5.00 -29.29
N ALA A 248 7.43 -4.27 -30.14
CA ALA A 248 7.26 -2.84 -30.01
C ALA A 248 6.09 -2.56 -29.04
N ARG A 249 6.26 -1.55 -28.19
CA ARG A 249 5.26 -1.14 -27.22
C ARG A 249 4.50 0.08 -27.71
N HIS A 250 3.20 0.11 -27.45
CA HIS A 250 2.29 1.14 -27.93
C HIS A 250 1.28 1.48 -26.83
N VAL A 251 0.82 2.73 -26.83
CA VAL A 251 -0.27 3.19 -25.97
C VAL A 251 -1.46 3.55 -26.83
N ARG A 252 -2.61 2.91 -26.57
CA ARG A 252 -3.89 3.19 -27.22
C ARG A 252 -4.89 3.65 -26.19
N THR A 253 -5.81 4.52 -26.59
CA THR A 253 -6.92 4.93 -25.75
C THR A 253 -8.24 4.41 -26.29
N TYR A 254 -9.18 4.12 -25.39
CA TYR A 254 -10.50 3.60 -25.71
C TYR A 254 -11.58 4.28 -24.87
N GLU A 255 -12.71 4.62 -25.48
CA GLU A 255 -13.92 5.07 -24.77
C GLU A 255 -14.85 3.88 -24.53
N VAL A 256 -15.30 3.71 -23.29
CA VAL A 256 -16.24 2.64 -22.94
C VAL A 256 -17.68 3.15 -22.99
N ASP A 257 -18.48 2.61 -23.89
CA ASP A 257 -19.92 2.86 -23.92
C ASP A 257 -20.65 1.83 -23.03
N LEU A 258 -21.13 2.30 -21.88
CA LEU A 258 -21.82 1.46 -20.91
C LEU A 258 -23.25 1.09 -21.35
N GLU A 259 -23.87 1.89 -22.22
CA GLU A 259 -25.23 1.65 -22.72
C GLU A 259 -25.21 0.65 -23.88
N ALA A 260 -24.32 0.88 -24.85
CA ALA A 260 -24.13 -0.01 -26.00
C ALA A 260 -23.36 -1.29 -25.65
N LYS A 261 -22.62 -1.29 -24.52
CA LYS A 261 -21.69 -2.36 -24.14
C LYS A 261 -20.64 -2.62 -25.22
N GLU A 262 -20.10 -1.54 -25.78
CA GLU A 262 -19.09 -1.57 -26.84
C GLU A 262 -17.86 -0.75 -26.43
N LEU A 263 -16.72 -1.14 -27.00
CA LEU A 263 -15.44 -0.43 -26.84
C LEU A 263 -15.20 0.40 -28.09
N LEU A 264 -15.13 1.72 -27.94
CA LEU A 264 -14.92 2.66 -29.04
C LEU A 264 -13.47 3.15 -29.05
N GLU A 265 -12.95 3.47 -30.23
CA GLU A 265 -11.61 4.06 -30.35
C GLU A 265 -11.56 5.41 -29.63
N GLY A 266 -10.52 5.60 -28.82
CA GLY A 266 -10.32 6.81 -28.03
C GLY A 266 -9.72 7.97 -28.83
N PRO A 267 -9.55 9.14 -28.18
CA PRO A 267 -9.17 10.39 -28.83
C PRO A 267 -7.74 10.40 -29.38
N TRP A 268 -6.83 9.53 -28.88
CA TRP A 268 -5.44 9.50 -29.34
C TRP A 268 -4.79 8.13 -29.17
N GLN A 269 -3.73 7.91 -29.93
CA GLN A 269 -2.84 6.75 -29.79
C GLN A 269 -1.40 7.19 -29.98
N GLN A 270 -0.46 6.55 -29.29
CA GLN A 270 0.97 6.77 -29.42
C GLN A 270 1.65 5.44 -29.76
N ALA A 271 2.24 5.38 -30.95
CA ALA A 271 3.04 4.24 -31.37
C ALA A 271 4.49 4.37 -30.92
N HIS A 272 5.19 3.23 -30.76
CA HIS A 272 6.62 3.17 -30.50
C HIS A 272 7.04 3.92 -29.22
N VAL A 273 6.41 3.59 -28.10
CA VAL A 273 6.92 4.02 -26.79
C VAL A 273 8.17 3.21 -26.41
N ASP A 274 8.83 3.58 -25.30
CA ASP A 274 10.04 2.89 -24.83
C ASP A 274 9.85 1.37 -24.78
N ALA A 275 10.85 0.61 -25.25
CA ALA A 275 10.79 -0.85 -25.25
C ALA A 275 10.76 -1.44 -23.83
N GLY A 276 11.17 -0.65 -22.82
CA GLY A 276 11.06 -0.96 -21.40
C GLY A 276 9.78 -0.45 -20.73
N ALA A 277 8.86 0.22 -21.44
CA ALA A 277 7.60 0.75 -20.88
C ALA A 277 6.75 -0.35 -20.24
N GLY A 278 6.59 -0.33 -18.91
CA GLY A 278 5.86 -1.39 -18.19
C GLY A 278 4.74 -0.88 -17.28
N LEU A 279 4.64 0.44 -17.11
CA LEU A 279 3.77 1.06 -16.12
C LEU A 279 3.09 2.31 -16.67
N LEU A 280 1.79 2.42 -16.43
CA LEU A 280 0.97 3.59 -16.71
C LEU A 280 0.54 4.26 -15.41
N ILE A 281 0.82 5.56 -15.31
CA ILE A 281 0.41 6.39 -14.17
C ILE A 281 -0.61 7.41 -14.69
N PRO A 282 -1.91 7.25 -14.36
CA PRO A 282 -2.92 8.23 -14.75
C PRO A 282 -2.69 9.54 -13.99
N VAL A 283 -2.66 10.66 -14.71
CA VAL A 283 -2.49 11.97 -14.09
C VAL A 283 -3.87 12.56 -13.80
N PRO A 284 -4.18 12.92 -12.54
CA PRO A 284 -5.46 13.51 -12.16
C PRO A 284 -5.77 14.83 -12.88
N ALA A 285 -7.04 15.23 -12.86
CA ALA A 285 -7.41 16.61 -13.16
C ALA A 285 -6.70 17.55 -12.15
N PRO A 286 -6.20 18.72 -12.57
CA PRO A 286 -6.53 19.43 -13.81
C PRO A 286 -5.62 19.17 -15.01
N LEU A 287 -4.48 18.49 -14.85
CA LEU A 287 -3.53 18.24 -15.96
C LEU A 287 -4.06 17.18 -16.94
N GLY A 288 -4.64 16.10 -16.39
CA GLY A 288 -5.12 14.96 -17.18
C GLY A 288 -3.99 14.21 -17.89
N GLY A 289 -4.35 13.22 -18.72
CA GLY A 289 -3.37 12.43 -19.47
C GLY A 289 -2.74 11.30 -18.65
N VAL A 290 -1.61 10.79 -19.13
CA VAL A 290 -0.94 9.60 -18.59
C VAL A 290 0.58 9.73 -18.68
N LEU A 291 1.27 9.25 -17.64
CA LEU A 291 2.71 9.04 -17.65
C LEU A 291 2.99 7.58 -17.99
N VAL A 292 3.79 7.37 -19.02
CA VAL A 292 4.31 6.06 -19.43
C VAL A 292 5.73 5.95 -18.88
N VAL A 293 5.92 5.04 -17.94
CA VAL A 293 7.21 4.80 -17.28
C VAL A 293 7.86 3.58 -17.92
N GLY A 294 9.00 3.81 -18.57
CA GLY A 294 9.88 2.76 -19.07
C GLY A 294 11.13 2.59 -18.24
N GLU A 295 12.11 1.86 -18.78
CA GLU A 295 13.38 1.59 -18.08
C GLU A 295 14.37 2.73 -18.27
N ASN A 296 14.29 3.43 -19.41
CA ASN A 296 15.23 4.47 -19.80
C ASN A 296 14.59 5.85 -19.96
N VAL A 297 13.27 5.93 -20.12
CA VAL A 297 12.55 7.17 -20.40
C VAL A 297 11.21 7.15 -19.70
N VAL A 298 10.82 8.28 -19.11
CA VAL A 298 9.44 8.55 -18.70
C VAL A 298 8.84 9.56 -19.66
N ALA A 299 7.67 9.26 -20.21
CA ALA A 299 6.97 10.12 -21.17
C ALA A 299 5.55 10.46 -20.69
N TYR A 300 5.21 11.75 -20.73
CA TYR A 300 3.86 12.26 -20.50
C TYR A 300 3.11 12.40 -21.83
N LEU A 301 1.93 11.79 -21.91
CA LEU A 301 1.08 11.71 -23.10
C LEU A 301 -0.35 12.15 -22.79
N GLY A 302 -1.05 12.69 -23.80
CA GLY A 302 -2.50 12.90 -23.73
C GLY A 302 -2.99 13.99 -22.77
N GLY A 303 -2.10 14.87 -22.31
CA GLY A 303 -2.43 15.98 -21.41
C GLY A 303 -3.34 17.04 -22.03
N GLY A 304 -4.15 17.72 -21.20
CA GLY A 304 -4.91 18.89 -21.62
C GLY A 304 -3.98 20.04 -22.06
N GLY A 305 -4.32 20.74 -23.15
CA GLY A 305 -3.58 21.93 -23.61
C GLY A 305 -2.76 21.78 -24.90
N GLY A 306 -2.97 20.72 -25.69
CA GLY A 306 -2.44 20.63 -27.07
C GLY A 306 -0.92 20.54 -27.20
N GLY A 307 -0.21 20.22 -26.10
CA GLY A 307 1.22 19.94 -26.14
C GLY A 307 1.52 18.54 -26.66
N GLY A 308 2.57 18.41 -27.48
CA GLY A 308 3.13 17.11 -27.85
C GLY A 308 3.70 16.33 -26.65
N PRO A 309 4.16 15.09 -26.87
CA PRO A 309 4.69 14.25 -25.81
C PRO A 309 5.89 14.92 -25.13
N VAL A 310 5.91 14.90 -23.81
CA VAL A 310 7.02 15.43 -22.99
C VAL A 310 7.75 14.24 -22.40
N ALA A 311 9.05 14.12 -22.62
CA ALA A 311 9.84 13.00 -22.12
C ALA A 311 11.05 13.48 -21.32
N ALA A 312 11.44 12.69 -20.32
CA ALA A 312 12.68 12.86 -19.57
C ALA A 312 13.43 11.52 -19.47
N PRO A 313 14.78 11.56 -19.51
CA PRO A 313 15.57 10.35 -19.32
C PRO A 313 15.44 9.84 -17.88
N LEU A 314 15.26 8.53 -17.76
CA LEU A 314 15.32 7.78 -16.52
C LEU A 314 16.66 7.07 -16.43
N ARG A 315 17.22 6.98 -15.22
CA ARG A 315 18.38 6.11 -14.98
C ARG A 315 17.94 4.66 -15.18
N GLN A 316 18.70 3.88 -15.95
CA GLN A 316 18.39 2.49 -16.30
C GLN A 316 18.08 1.63 -15.06
N THR A 317 16.79 1.50 -14.75
CA THR A 317 16.24 0.83 -13.57
C THR A 317 14.80 0.39 -13.87
N ILE A 318 14.31 -0.61 -13.15
CA ILE A 318 12.93 -1.06 -13.27
C ILE A 318 12.14 -0.43 -12.12
N VAL A 319 11.24 0.50 -12.47
CA VAL A 319 10.28 1.07 -11.52
C VAL A 319 9.23 0.00 -11.22
N THR A 320 9.09 -0.37 -9.95
CA THR A 320 8.18 -1.43 -9.48
C THR A 320 6.90 -0.87 -8.91
N SER A 321 6.94 0.33 -8.34
CA SER A 321 5.81 0.91 -7.63
C SER A 321 5.81 2.44 -7.73
N TRP A 322 4.62 3.02 -7.57
CA TRP A 322 4.43 4.46 -7.59
C TRP A 322 3.29 4.87 -6.67
N CYS A 323 3.26 6.14 -6.26
CA CYS A 323 2.09 6.75 -5.65
C CYS A 323 2.05 8.27 -5.92
N PRO A 324 0.85 8.87 -5.99
CA PRO A 324 0.72 10.33 -6.07
C PRO A 324 1.05 10.96 -4.72
N VAL A 325 1.76 12.09 -4.73
CA VAL A 325 2.02 12.90 -3.53
C VAL A 325 0.97 14.01 -3.42
N ASP A 326 0.74 14.71 -4.53
CA ASP A 326 -0.24 15.78 -4.60
C ASP A 326 -1.51 15.33 -5.31
N SER A 327 -2.65 15.80 -4.81
CA SER A 327 -3.96 15.55 -5.42
C SER A 327 -4.13 16.21 -6.79
N ASP A 328 -3.31 17.21 -7.12
CA ASP A 328 -3.31 17.90 -8.42
C ASP A 328 -2.48 17.18 -9.50
N GLY A 329 -1.80 16.10 -9.14
CA GLY A 329 -0.93 15.36 -10.05
C GLY A 329 0.40 16.04 -10.37
N SER A 330 0.86 17.00 -9.57
CA SER A 330 2.14 17.69 -9.80
C SER A 330 3.36 16.82 -9.43
N ARG A 331 3.23 16.00 -8.39
CA ARG A 331 4.34 15.19 -7.86
C ARG A 331 3.94 13.73 -7.64
N PHE A 332 4.83 12.83 -8.03
CA PHE A 332 4.70 11.39 -7.85
C PHE A 332 5.97 10.80 -7.24
N LEU A 333 5.83 9.79 -6.39
CA LEU A 333 6.96 8.99 -5.93
C LEU A 333 7.08 7.74 -6.78
N LEU A 334 8.30 7.42 -7.18
CA LEU A 334 8.66 6.22 -7.92
C LEU A 334 9.65 5.41 -7.10
N GLY A 335 9.34 4.13 -6.89
CA GLY A 335 10.21 3.16 -6.26
C GLY A 335 10.76 2.18 -7.29
N ASP A 336 12.07 1.97 -7.30
CA ASP A 336 12.71 0.97 -8.16
C ASP A 336 12.94 -0.36 -7.44
N ARG A 337 13.21 -1.42 -8.20
CA ARG A 337 13.48 -2.75 -7.64
C ARG A 337 14.68 -2.78 -6.67
N LEU A 338 15.65 -1.87 -6.82
CA LEU A 338 16.85 -1.79 -6.00
C LEU A 338 16.66 -0.96 -4.73
N GLY A 339 15.44 -0.49 -4.44
CA GLY A 339 15.14 0.31 -3.26
C GLY A 339 15.40 1.81 -3.42
N ARG A 340 15.71 2.32 -4.61
CA ARG A 340 15.82 3.77 -4.81
C ARG A 340 14.44 4.39 -4.85
N LEU A 341 14.30 5.47 -4.12
CA LEU A 341 13.11 6.32 -4.15
C LEU A 341 13.42 7.61 -4.91
N GLN A 342 12.59 7.92 -5.89
CA GLN A 342 12.70 9.12 -6.72
C GLN A 342 11.40 9.91 -6.68
N LEU A 343 11.52 11.24 -6.68
CA LEU A 343 10.41 12.17 -6.84
C LEU A 343 10.34 12.62 -8.30
N LEU A 344 9.22 12.34 -8.95
CA LEU A 344 8.88 12.84 -10.26
C LEU A 344 8.03 14.10 -10.11
N VAL A 345 8.48 15.21 -10.71
CA VAL A 345 7.80 16.50 -10.68
C VAL A 345 7.43 16.91 -12.11
N LEU A 346 6.15 17.19 -12.34
CA LEU A 346 5.65 17.75 -13.59
C LEU A 346 5.75 19.27 -13.57
N THR A 347 6.58 19.86 -14.44
CA THR A 347 6.68 21.31 -14.55
C THR A 347 5.57 21.87 -15.43
N GLN A 348 4.96 22.98 -15.01
CA GLN A 348 3.77 23.55 -15.65
C GLN A 348 4.03 24.95 -16.19
N GLU A 349 3.37 25.31 -17.29
CA GLU A 349 3.36 26.67 -17.85
C GLU A 349 2.40 27.54 -17.01
N GLY A 350 2.93 28.53 -16.28
CA GLY A 350 2.13 29.52 -15.52
C GLY A 350 2.03 29.31 -13.99
N GLY A 351 2.74 28.35 -13.40
CA GLY A 351 2.88 28.23 -11.95
C GLY A 351 4.20 28.83 -11.47
N SER A 352 4.15 29.90 -10.65
CA SER A 352 5.32 30.34 -9.89
C SER A 352 5.84 29.17 -9.04
N ALA A 353 7.12 28.85 -9.19
CA ALA A 353 7.83 27.89 -8.33
C ALA A 353 7.89 28.47 -6.91
N ALA A 354 6.98 28.04 -6.04
CA ALA A 354 7.12 28.24 -4.61
C ALA A 354 8.09 27.18 -4.06
N GLY A 355 9.34 27.59 -3.83
CA GLY A 355 10.35 26.76 -3.18
C GLY A 355 11.77 27.29 -3.30
N GLY A 356 12.14 28.30 -2.50
CA GLY A 356 13.52 28.49 -2.05
C GLY A 356 14.13 29.89 -2.11
N ALA A 357 14.33 30.47 -0.91
CA ALA A 357 15.29 31.50 -0.48
C ALA A 357 14.91 33.00 -0.56
N ALA A 358 14.84 33.59 0.63
CA ALA A 358 14.71 35.02 0.92
C ALA A 358 16.01 35.79 0.66
N GLY A 359 15.90 37.06 0.22
CA GLY A 359 17.03 37.98 0.09
C GLY A 359 16.69 39.30 -0.62
N SER A 360 16.15 40.25 0.14
CA SER A 360 16.12 41.72 -0.04
C SER A 360 16.01 42.37 -1.43
N SER A 361 14.91 43.10 -1.65
CA SER A 361 14.86 44.60 -1.70
C SER A 361 13.61 45.06 -2.46
N GLY A 362 12.96 46.10 -1.95
CA GLY A 362 11.55 46.39 -2.23
C GLY A 362 11.21 47.27 -3.44
N ALA A 363 9.91 47.25 -3.76
CA ALA A 363 9.11 48.37 -4.27
C ALA A 363 7.62 47.99 -4.16
N GLY A 364 6.76 48.95 -3.80
CA GLY A 364 5.36 48.75 -3.38
C GLY A 364 4.37 48.25 -4.45
N PRO A 365 3.10 48.02 -4.07
CA PRO A 365 2.12 47.30 -4.88
C PRO A 365 1.49 48.22 -5.92
N SER A 366 1.39 47.76 -7.17
CA SER A 366 0.45 48.31 -8.13
C SER A 366 -0.64 47.27 -8.40
N SER A 367 -1.85 47.66 -8.02
CA SER A 367 -3.08 46.91 -8.22
C SER A 367 -3.42 46.88 -9.71
N SER A 368 -3.32 45.70 -10.33
CA SER A 368 -4.15 45.35 -11.47
C SER A 368 -4.72 43.95 -11.24
N SER A 369 -5.98 43.93 -10.81
CA SER A 369 -6.85 42.77 -10.83
C SER A 369 -7.03 42.31 -12.28
N GLY A 370 -6.11 41.47 -12.75
CA GLY A 370 -6.30 40.66 -13.94
C GLY A 370 -6.95 39.35 -13.54
N VAL A 371 -8.26 39.24 -13.72
CA VAL A 371 -8.92 37.94 -13.81
C VAL A 371 -8.37 37.27 -15.08
N SER A 372 -7.36 36.42 -14.93
CA SER A 372 -6.96 35.52 -16.01
C SER A 372 -8.01 34.42 -16.12
N SER A 373 -8.89 34.62 -17.09
CA SER A 373 -9.68 33.59 -17.77
C SER A 373 -8.91 32.26 -17.84
N GLY A 374 -9.57 31.16 -17.44
CA GLY A 374 -8.99 29.83 -17.21
C GLY A 374 -8.30 29.22 -18.44
N GLY A 375 -7.02 29.53 -18.61
CA GLY A 375 -6.11 28.79 -19.49
C GLY A 375 -5.69 27.50 -18.81
N GLY A 376 -5.93 26.36 -19.46
CA GLY A 376 -5.51 25.05 -18.94
C GLY A 376 -4.02 25.01 -18.63
N ARG A 377 -3.66 24.50 -17.44
CA ARG A 377 -2.27 24.25 -17.05
C ARG A 377 -1.67 23.23 -18.00
N ARG A 378 -0.64 23.62 -18.73
CA ARG A 378 0.09 22.76 -19.67
C ARG A 378 1.37 22.25 -19.04
N VAL A 379 1.65 20.96 -19.18
CA VAL A 379 2.92 20.36 -18.75
C VAL A 379 4.01 20.70 -19.76
N THR A 380 5.13 21.27 -19.29
CA THR A 380 6.27 21.70 -20.10
C THR A 380 7.47 20.80 -19.99
N GLY A 381 7.57 20.01 -18.91
CA GLY A 381 8.74 19.22 -18.58
C GLY A 381 8.47 18.23 -17.47
N ILE A 382 9.37 17.25 -17.36
CA ILE A 382 9.41 16.26 -16.29
C ILE A 382 10.78 16.40 -15.61
N ARG A 383 10.79 16.53 -14.29
CA ARG A 383 12.01 16.51 -13.47
C ARG A 383 12.00 15.29 -12.57
N LEU A 384 13.15 14.65 -12.44
CA LEU A 384 13.35 13.49 -11.58
C LEU A 384 14.42 13.84 -10.55
N GLU A 385 14.07 13.73 -9.27
CA GLU A 385 14.95 14.01 -8.15
C GLU A 385 15.12 12.74 -7.31
N GLN A 386 16.37 12.33 -7.08
CA GLN A 386 16.65 11.17 -6.23
C GLN A 386 16.55 11.56 -4.77
N LEU A 387 15.68 10.88 -4.01
CA LEU A 387 15.48 11.14 -2.58
C LEU A 387 16.45 10.32 -1.72
N GLY A 388 16.72 9.07 -2.10
CA GLY A 388 17.58 8.17 -1.32
C GLY A 388 17.31 6.70 -1.61
N PHE A 389 17.69 5.85 -0.65
CA PHE A 389 17.48 4.41 -0.69
C PHE A 389 16.61 3.95 0.49
N THR A 390 15.72 2.99 0.24
CA THR A 390 14.83 2.30 1.18
C THR A 390 14.92 0.80 0.93
N CYS A 391 14.04 0.00 1.54
CA CYS A 391 13.81 -1.39 1.12
C CYS A 391 13.27 -1.47 -0.32
N SER A 392 13.34 -2.66 -0.92
CA SER A 392 12.78 -2.93 -2.26
C SER A 392 11.24 -2.80 -2.22
N PRO A 393 10.64 -1.74 -2.82
CA PRO A 393 9.23 -1.43 -2.69
C PRO A 393 8.39 -2.28 -3.65
N SER A 394 7.47 -3.06 -3.09
CA SER A 394 6.37 -3.70 -3.84
C SER A 394 5.19 -2.74 -4.02
N CYS A 395 4.99 -1.83 -3.06
CA CYS A 395 3.94 -0.83 -3.10
C CYS A 395 4.37 0.42 -2.31
N LEU A 396 3.86 1.58 -2.71
CA LEU A 396 4.08 2.87 -2.06
C LEU A 396 2.75 3.51 -1.71
N ALA A 397 2.68 4.13 -0.54
CA ALA A 397 1.50 4.79 -0.03
C ALA A 397 1.89 6.09 0.67
N HIS A 398 1.70 7.23 0.00
CA HIS A 398 1.90 8.54 0.61
C HIS A 398 0.73 8.88 1.53
N ILE A 399 1.03 9.25 2.78
CA ILE A 399 0.02 9.47 3.81
C ILE A 399 -0.30 10.96 3.91
N ASP A 400 0.54 11.72 4.63
CA ASP A 400 0.47 13.19 4.75
C ASP A 400 1.76 13.71 5.40
N ALA A 401 2.03 15.01 5.35
CA ALA A 401 3.15 15.70 6.01
C ALA A 401 4.54 15.11 5.69
N GLY A 402 4.73 14.62 4.46
CA GLY A 402 5.97 13.99 4.01
C GLY A 402 6.14 12.53 4.48
N LEU A 403 5.17 11.95 5.18
CA LEU A 403 5.19 10.57 5.62
C LEU A 403 4.75 9.63 4.49
N THR A 404 5.57 8.63 4.19
CA THR A 404 5.32 7.64 3.14
C THR A 404 5.56 6.25 3.68
N PHE A 405 4.60 5.37 3.47
CA PHE A 405 4.76 3.94 3.76
C PHE A 405 5.33 3.22 2.53
N VAL A 406 6.38 2.46 2.77
CA VAL A 406 7.09 1.65 1.78
C VAL A 406 6.83 0.18 2.12
N GLY A 407 5.88 -0.42 1.41
CA GLY A 407 5.59 -1.84 1.56
C GLY A 407 6.57 -2.66 0.75
N SER A 408 7.14 -3.69 1.38
CA SER A 408 8.04 -4.62 0.69
C SER A 408 7.53 -6.05 0.78
N ARG A 409 7.69 -6.79 -0.31
CA ARG A 409 7.44 -8.23 -0.38
C ARG A 409 8.63 -9.05 0.09
N GLY A 410 9.85 -8.55 -0.14
CA GLY A 410 11.11 -9.28 0.07
C GLY A 410 12.01 -8.69 1.16
N GLY A 411 11.60 -7.63 1.82
CA GLY A 411 12.33 -6.99 2.91
C GLY A 411 11.39 -6.43 3.97
N ASP A 412 11.97 -5.87 5.04
CA ASP A 412 11.19 -5.20 6.08
C ASP A 412 10.45 -4.00 5.48
N SER A 413 9.16 -3.88 5.77
CA SER A 413 8.39 -2.72 5.30
C SER A 413 8.72 -1.51 6.15
N GLN A 414 8.80 -0.33 5.57
CA GLN A 414 9.34 0.86 6.25
C GLN A 414 8.33 1.99 6.23
N LEU A 415 8.29 2.76 7.31
CA LEU A 415 7.64 4.06 7.34
C LEU A 415 8.74 5.12 7.26
N VAL A 416 8.73 5.91 6.20
CA VAL A 416 9.77 6.91 5.96
C VAL A 416 9.17 8.31 5.91
N ARG A 417 9.93 9.29 6.39
CA ARG A 417 9.60 10.71 6.29
C ARG A 417 10.54 11.37 5.29
N ILE A 418 9.96 12.00 4.29
CA ILE A 418 10.69 12.77 3.28
C ILE A 418 10.87 14.20 3.80
N ARG A 419 12.13 14.61 3.98
CA ARG A 419 12.51 15.95 4.42
C ARG A 419 12.79 16.86 3.22
N ALA A 420 12.57 18.16 3.40
CA ALA A 420 12.92 19.16 2.39
C ALA A 420 14.44 19.42 2.33
N THR A 421 15.13 19.20 3.44
CA THR A 421 16.59 19.31 3.55
C THR A 421 17.20 17.91 3.64
N PRO A 422 18.37 17.68 3.04
CA PRO A 422 19.04 16.39 3.15
C PRO A 422 19.51 16.13 4.58
N VAL A 423 19.30 14.90 5.04
CA VAL A 423 19.60 14.44 6.41
C VAL A 423 21.11 14.35 6.65
N ASN A 424 21.88 14.03 5.62
CA ASN A 424 23.35 13.90 5.70
C ASN A 424 24.11 15.24 5.68
N GLN A 425 23.47 16.36 6.03
CA GLN A 425 24.18 17.62 6.17
C GLN A 425 24.90 17.66 7.52
N PRO A 426 26.22 17.93 7.55
CA PRO A 426 26.91 18.23 8.80
C PRO A 426 26.26 19.48 9.41
N VAL A 427 25.77 19.34 10.64
CA VAL A 427 25.20 20.46 11.40
C VAL A 427 26.27 21.54 11.53
N PRO A 428 26.01 22.81 11.16
CA PRO A 428 26.94 23.89 11.45
C PRO A 428 27.12 23.95 12.97
N MET A 429 28.30 23.62 13.48
CA MET A 429 28.62 23.90 14.88
C MET A 429 28.67 25.41 15.03
N ASP A 430 27.85 25.94 15.94
CA ASP A 430 28.08 27.26 16.49
C ASP A 430 29.48 27.26 17.15
N ASP A 431 30.27 28.27 16.80
CA ASP A 431 31.69 28.43 17.13
C ASP A 431 31.91 28.62 18.63
N ASP A 432 32.21 27.53 19.36
CA ASP A 432 32.84 27.57 20.68
C ASP A 432 33.92 26.48 20.77
N GLY A 433 35.16 26.89 20.50
CA GLY A 433 36.26 25.99 20.18
C GLY A 433 36.87 25.15 21.31
N ALA A 434 37.37 23.97 20.95
CA ALA A 434 38.64 23.40 21.41
C ALA A 434 39.09 22.29 20.44
N GLY A 435 40.31 22.43 19.92
CA GLY A 435 40.87 21.61 18.85
C GLY A 435 41.30 20.20 19.29
N GLY A 436 40.99 19.22 18.44
CA GLY A 436 41.44 17.83 18.56
C GLY A 436 40.51 16.85 17.81
N GLU A 437 39.22 16.97 18.05
CA GLU A 437 38.18 16.12 17.43
C GLU A 437 37.62 16.69 16.12
N ALA A 438 37.82 18.00 15.87
CA ALA A 438 37.38 18.72 14.68
C ALA A 438 37.96 18.16 13.36
N ALA A 439 39.15 17.56 13.38
CA ALA A 439 39.76 16.97 12.19
C ALA A 439 39.13 15.62 11.80
N ALA A 440 38.72 14.81 12.79
CA ALA A 440 38.01 13.55 12.56
C ALA A 440 36.56 13.81 12.12
N ALA A 441 35.90 14.80 12.73
CA ALA A 441 34.57 15.25 12.33
C ALA A 441 34.57 15.91 10.93
N ALA A 442 35.59 16.71 10.59
CA ALA A 442 35.75 17.27 9.24
C ALA A 442 36.05 16.19 8.18
N ALA A 443 36.82 15.15 8.53
CA ALA A 443 37.05 14.01 7.66
C ALA A 443 35.78 13.15 7.47
N ALA A 444 34.97 12.97 8.52
CA ALA A 444 33.66 12.31 8.46
C ALA A 444 32.65 13.15 7.64
N ALA A 445 32.65 14.47 7.77
CA ALA A 445 31.85 15.39 6.97
C ALA A 445 32.28 15.40 5.49
N ALA A 446 33.58 15.30 5.21
CA ALA A 446 34.11 15.17 3.86
C ALA A 446 33.81 13.79 3.22
N ALA A 447 33.78 12.73 4.02
CA ALA A 447 33.34 11.40 3.58
C ALA A 447 31.82 11.34 3.35
N ALA A 448 31.01 11.97 4.23
CA ALA A 448 29.56 12.12 4.06
C ALA A 448 29.21 13.00 2.86
N ALA A 449 30.06 13.97 2.49
CA ALA A 449 29.91 14.77 1.28
C ALA A 449 30.20 13.99 -0.03
N ALA A 450 30.81 12.80 0.05
CA ALA A 450 31.04 11.93 -1.10
C ALA A 450 29.81 11.03 -1.42
N GLU A 451 28.90 10.85 -0.46
CA GLU A 451 27.66 10.11 -0.65
C GLU A 451 26.54 11.02 -1.16
N PRO A 452 25.64 10.53 -2.03
CA PRO A 452 24.53 11.33 -2.53
C PRO A 452 23.64 11.81 -1.38
N PRO A 453 23.13 13.05 -1.43
CA PRO A 453 22.28 13.60 -0.38
C PRO A 453 21.02 12.73 -0.23
N THR A 454 20.77 12.29 1.00
CA THR A 454 19.57 11.51 1.34
C THR A 454 18.55 12.41 2.03
N TYR A 455 17.34 12.44 1.50
CA TYR A 455 16.19 13.20 2.00
C TYR A 455 15.22 12.33 2.82
N ILE A 456 15.58 11.07 3.03
CA ILE A 456 14.72 10.05 3.65
C ILE A 456 15.17 9.83 5.09
N GLU A 457 14.23 9.95 6.01
CA GLU A 457 14.39 9.61 7.42
C GLU A 457 13.53 8.38 7.74
N LEU A 458 14.14 7.32 8.28
CA LEU A 458 13.40 6.14 8.73
C LEU A 458 12.66 6.46 10.03
N VAL A 459 11.33 6.34 10.03
CA VAL A 459 10.49 6.56 11.22
C VAL A 459 10.21 5.24 11.94
N ASP A 460 9.87 4.20 11.17
CA ASP A 460 9.53 2.88 11.72
C ASP A 460 9.87 1.77 10.72
N SER A 461 10.09 0.56 11.22
CA SER A 461 10.39 -0.63 10.43
C SER A 461 9.57 -1.83 10.90
N TYR A 462 8.90 -2.48 9.96
CA TYR A 462 8.02 -3.62 10.18
C TYR A 462 8.69 -4.90 9.70
N PRO A 463 9.01 -5.84 10.62
CA PRO A 463 9.69 -7.07 10.27
C PRO A 463 8.93 -7.91 9.24
N ASN A 464 9.62 -8.33 8.19
CA ASN A 464 9.14 -9.24 7.18
C ASN A 464 10.03 -10.50 7.14
N LEU A 465 9.38 -11.66 7.22
CA LEU A 465 10.05 -12.95 7.15
C LEU A 465 10.11 -13.48 5.71
N GLY A 466 9.31 -12.91 4.82
CA GLY A 466 9.13 -13.36 3.45
C GLY A 466 10.16 -12.77 2.47
N PRO A 467 10.48 -13.51 1.40
CA PRO A 467 10.26 -14.94 1.23
C PRO A 467 11.17 -15.76 2.15
N ILE A 468 10.64 -16.82 2.76
CA ILE A 468 11.45 -17.83 3.45
C ILE A 468 11.93 -18.80 2.36
N VAL A 469 13.22 -18.76 2.05
CA VAL A 469 13.84 -19.63 1.04
C VAL A 469 14.17 -21.00 1.63
N ASP A 470 14.67 -21.00 2.85
CA ASP A 470 15.00 -22.21 3.61
C ASP A 470 14.85 -21.95 5.11
N PHE A 471 14.65 -23.00 5.91
CA PHE A 471 14.66 -22.89 7.36
C PHE A 471 15.13 -24.17 8.07
N VAL A 472 15.67 -23.99 9.28
CA VAL A 472 16.08 -25.08 10.16
C VAL A 472 15.55 -24.85 11.57
N VAL A 473 15.18 -25.93 12.26
CA VAL A 473 14.79 -25.88 13.67
C VAL A 473 16.01 -26.28 14.52
N MET A 474 16.41 -25.40 15.43
CA MET A 474 17.57 -25.57 16.30
C MET A 474 17.25 -25.12 17.72
N ASP A 475 17.74 -25.85 18.72
CA ASP A 475 17.69 -25.40 20.12
C ASP A 475 19.01 -24.70 20.47
N LEU A 476 19.10 -23.40 20.17
CA LEU A 476 20.32 -22.61 20.36
C LEU A 476 20.68 -22.47 21.85
N GLU A 477 19.68 -22.44 22.73
CA GLU A 477 19.87 -22.20 24.17
C GLU A 477 19.94 -23.50 24.99
N ARG A 478 19.78 -24.67 24.35
CA ARG A 478 19.72 -26.01 24.98
C ARG A 478 18.65 -26.11 26.07
N GLN A 479 17.56 -25.35 25.92
CA GLN A 479 16.45 -25.26 26.88
C GLN A 479 15.31 -26.23 26.55
N GLY A 480 15.43 -27.03 25.48
CA GLY A 480 14.37 -27.88 24.98
C GLY A 480 13.30 -27.13 24.17
N GLN A 481 13.54 -25.85 23.84
CA GLN A 481 12.67 -25.04 22.98
C GLN A 481 13.32 -24.87 21.61
N GLY A 482 12.76 -25.56 20.61
CA GLY A 482 13.20 -25.39 19.23
C GLY A 482 12.91 -23.97 18.73
N GLN A 483 13.96 -23.28 18.29
CA GLN A 483 13.88 -21.99 17.60
C GLN A 483 14.02 -22.24 16.10
N LEU A 484 13.34 -21.45 15.28
CA LEU A 484 13.34 -21.61 13.83
C LEU A 484 14.23 -20.53 13.21
N VAL A 485 15.28 -20.95 12.51
CA VAL A 485 16.21 -20.05 11.81
C VAL A 485 15.86 -20.08 10.32
N THR A 486 15.51 -18.92 9.75
CA THR A 486 15.12 -18.79 8.34
C THR A 486 16.16 -18.01 7.54
N CYS A 487 16.37 -18.44 6.30
CA CYS A 487 16.93 -17.61 5.23
C CYS A 487 15.79 -16.82 4.60
N SER A 488 15.75 -15.52 4.88
CA SER A 488 14.65 -14.63 4.51
C SER A 488 15.10 -13.50 3.58
N GLY A 489 14.22 -13.06 2.70
CA GLY A 489 14.40 -11.85 1.92
C GLY A 489 15.01 -12.06 0.53
N ILE A 490 15.14 -10.97 -0.24
CA ILE A 490 15.63 -10.97 -1.63
C ILE A 490 16.62 -9.80 -1.81
N ASP A 491 17.62 -9.98 -2.69
CA ASP A 491 18.54 -8.92 -3.13
C ASP A 491 19.21 -8.21 -1.92
N GLY A 492 19.12 -6.87 -1.85
CA GLY A 492 19.72 -6.07 -0.77
C GLY A 492 19.05 -6.23 0.60
N ASP A 493 17.87 -6.84 0.66
CA ASP A 493 17.07 -7.04 1.87
C ASP A 493 17.23 -8.45 2.47
N GLY A 494 18.20 -9.24 1.97
CA GLY A 494 18.49 -10.58 2.47
C GLY A 494 18.91 -10.59 3.95
N SER A 495 18.26 -11.42 4.76
CA SER A 495 18.48 -11.51 6.21
C SER A 495 18.29 -12.93 6.75
N LEU A 496 18.97 -13.26 7.85
CA LEU A 496 18.68 -14.44 8.65
C LEU A 496 17.76 -14.04 9.81
N ARG A 497 16.67 -14.78 10.03
CA ARG A 497 15.72 -14.49 11.11
C ARG A 497 15.62 -15.67 12.06
N VAL A 498 15.59 -15.39 13.36
CA VAL A 498 15.40 -16.41 14.40
C VAL A 498 14.03 -16.20 15.04
N ILE A 499 13.16 -17.19 14.91
CA ILE A 499 11.80 -17.19 15.42
C ILE A 499 11.78 -18.09 16.65
N ARG A 500 11.56 -17.49 17.81
CA ARG A 500 11.43 -18.19 19.10
C ARG A 500 10.01 -18.06 19.62
N ASN A 501 9.54 -19.09 20.31
CA ASN A 501 8.27 -19.03 21.02
C ASN A 501 8.51 -18.43 22.41
N GLY A 502 7.94 -17.26 22.69
CA GLY A 502 8.09 -16.58 23.97
C GLY A 502 8.22 -15.07 23.84
N VAL A 503 8.08 -14.36 24.96
CA VAL A 503 8.27 -12.91 25.01
C VAL A 503 9.75 -12.63 25.22
N GLY A 504 10.36 -11.88 24.30
CA GLY A 504 11.70 -11.36 24.49
C GLY A 504 11.69 -10.21 25.49
N ILE A 505 12.42 -10.33 26.59
CA ILE A 505 12.67 -9.21 27.50
C ILE A 505 13.86 -8.44 26.96
N ASN A 506 13.66 -7.19 26.54
CA ASN A 506 14.78 -6.29 26.26
C ASN A 506 15.33 -5.80 27.60
N ARG A 507 16.46 -6.37 28.00
CA ARG A 507 17.11 -6.11 29.28
C ARG A 507 17.80 -4.74 29.20
N GLN A 508 17.17 -3.72 29.78
CA GLN A 508 17.73 -2.36 29.84
C GLN A 508 18.83 -2.24 30.91
N ALA A 509 18.62 -2.88 32.07
CA ALA A 509 19.58 -2.88 33.16
C ALA A 509 19.71 -4.29 33.76
N THR A 510 20.85 -4.57 34.38
CA THR A 510 21.06 -5.78 35.18
C THR A 510 21.90 -5.43 36.38
N VAL A 511 21.36 -5.75 37.55
CA VAL A 511 22.03 -5.56 38.84
C VAL A 511 22.06 -6.92 39.52
N GLU A 512 23.26 -7.37 39.90
CA GLU A 512 23.46 -8.68 40.53
C GLU A 512 23.28 -8.57 42.05
N LEU A 513 22.04 -8.61 42.51
CA LEU A 513 21.69 -8.62 43.94
C LEU A 513 21.11 -9.99 44.34
N PRO A 514 21.87 -10.83 45.07
CA PRO A 514 21.39 -12.16 45.45
C PRO A 514 20.33 -12.09 46.54
N GLY A 515 19.35 -12.99 46.49
CA GLY A 515 18.41 -13.19 47.60
C GLY A 515 17.23 -12.22 47.66
N ILE A 516 16.95 -11.48 46.60
CA ILE A 516 15.73 -10.66 46.48
C ILE A 516 14.49 -11.55 46.65
N LYS A 517 13.61 -11.18 47.57
CA LYS A 517 12.33 -11.83 47.87
C LYS A 517 11.13 -11.11 47.25
N GLY A 518 11.26 -9.83 46.95
CA GLY A 518 10.19 -9.00 46.40
C GLY A 518 10.74 -7.69 45.84
N VAL A 519 10.02 -7.15 44.86
CA VAL A 519 10.35 -5.91 44.15
C VAL A 519 9.07 -5.11 43.97
N TRP A 520 9.10 -3.82 44.28
CA TRP A 520 7.98 -2.90 44.09
C TRP A 520 8.47 -1.57 43.57
N SER A 521 7.68 -0.94 42.69
CA SER A 521 7.94 0.42 42.23
C SER A 521 7.13 1.43 43.04
N LEU A 522 7.74 2.57 43.33
CA LEU A 522 7.14 3.66 44.07
C LEU A 522 7.35 4.99 43.33
N ARG A 523 6.35 5.85 43.40
CA ARG A 523 6.39 7.22 42.87
C ARG A 523 6.69 8.20 43.98
N SER A 524 7.39 9.29 43.63
CA SER A 524 7.59 10.43 44.54
C SER A 524 6.28 11.09 44.97
N ARG A 525 5.25 11.07 44.10
CA ARG A 525 3.90 11.57 44.36
C ARG A 525 2.87 10.65 43.72
N PHE A 526 1.66 10.56 44.27
CA PHE A 526 0.59 9.73 43.73
C PHE A 526 0.20 10.15 42.30
N SER A 527 0.25 11.45 42.01
CA SER A 527 -0.05 12.01 40.70
C SER A 527 1.10 11.97 39.70
N ALA A 528 2.30 11.50 40.09
CA ALA A 528 3.43 11.42 39.18
C ALA A 528 3.14 10.38 38.09
N ARG A 529 3.58 10.68 36.85
CA ARG A 529 3.39 9.78 35.70
C ARG A 529 4.36 8.60 35.68
N HIS A 530 5.53 8.74 36.29
CA HIS A 530 6.60 7.75 36.26
C HIS A 530 7.00 7.36 37.68
N ASP A 531 7.42 6.11 37.84
CA ASP A 531 7.98 5.58 39.07
C ASP A 531 9.45 6.03 39.21
N THR A 532 9.84 6.44 40.42
CA THR A 532 11.18 7.02 40.69
C THR A 532 12.00 6.17 41.63
N PHE A 533 11.35 5.32 42.43
CA PHE A 533 12.00 4.45 43.41
C PHE A 533 11.67 3.00 43.12
N LEU A 534 12.65 2.13 43.30
CA LEU A 534 12.53 0.69 43.23
C LEU A 534 12.90 0.11 44.59
N LEU A 535 11.93 -0.43 45.31
CA LEU A 535 12.14 -1.06 46.60
C LEU A 535 12.40 -2.56 46.39
N LEU A 536 13.49 -3.03 46.99
CA LEU A 536 13.97 -4.41 46.95
C LEU A 536 13.96 -4.96 48.38
N THR A 537 13.34 -6.11 48.59
CA THR A 537 13.36 -6.75 49.92
C THR A 537 14.15 -8.05 49.92
N PHE A 538 14.87 -8.27 51.02
CA PHE A 538 15.72 -9.43 51.31
C PHE A 538 15.26 -10.07 52.63
N VAL A 539 15.81 -11.23 52.99
CA VAL A 539 15.34 -12.03 54.14
C VAL A 539 15.26 -11.26 55.47
N GLY A 540 16.13 -10.26 55.68
CA GLY A 540 16.14 -9.44 56.89
C GLY A 540 16.43 -7.97 56.66
N GLU A 541 16.36 -7.48 55.41
CA GLU A 541 16.58 -6.07 55.11
C GLU A 541 15.75 -5.64 53.89
N THR A 542 15.50 -4.34 53.80
CA THR A 542 14.86 -3.70 52.67
C THR A 542 15.75 -2.56 52.17
N ARG A 543 16.01 -2.53 50.86
CA ARG A 543 16.80 -1.50 50.19
C ARG A 543 15.92 -0.75 49.21
N VAL A 544 16.18 0.54 49.05
CA VAL A 544 15.51 1.37 48.05
C VAL A 544 16.56 1.86 47.06
N LEU A 545 16.28 1.70 45.78
CA LEU A 545 17.05 2.31 44.71
C LEU A 545 16.25 3.49 44.16
N ALA A 546 16.89 4.63 43.94
CA ALA A 546 16.30 5.80 43.30
C ALA A 546 16.94 6.01 41.93
N LEU A 547 16.13 6.41 40.95
CA LEU A 547 16.63 6.91 39.67
C LEU A 547 17.21 8.31 39.87
N ASN A 548 18.49 8.50 39.51
CA ASN A 548 19.15 9.79 39.55
C ASN A 548 18.87 10.63 38.27
N GLU A 549 19.43 11.84 38.18
CA GLU A 549 19.23 12.74 37.02
C GLU A 549 19.84 12.19 35.71
N GLU A 550 20.76 11.22 35.81
CA GLU A 550 21.42 10.54 34.69
C GLU A 550 20.73 9.20 34.34
N GLU A 551 19.54 8.93 34.90
CA GLU A 551 18.78 7.67 34.73
C GLU A 551 19.48 6.40 35.26
N GLU A 552 20.49 6.54 36.11
CA GLU A 552 21.11 5.41 36.82
C GLU A 552 20.41 5.13 38.17
N LEU A 553 20.48 3.88 38.62
CA LEU A 553 19.88 3.42 39.87
C LEU A 553 20.91 3.47 41.01
N ASP A 554 20.72 4.39 41.95
CA ASP A 554 21.56 4.54 43.13
C ASP A 554 20.82 4.16 44.41
N GLU A 555 21.54 3.70 45.43
CA GLU A 555 20.95 3.37 46.74
C GLU A 555 20.48 4.65 47.45
N ALA A 556 19.22 4.64 47.89
CA ALA A 556 18.56 5.76 48.53
C ALA A 556 17.86 5.32 49.81
N GLU A 557 17.69 6.26 50.75
CA GLU A 557 16.90 6.05 51.96
C GLU A 557 15.58 6.81 51.85
N LEU A 558 14.46 6.10 52.02
CA LEU A 558 13.13 6.71 52.10
C LEU A 558 12.74 6.92 53.58
N PRO A 559 12.53 8.16 54.04
CA PRO A 559 12.12 8.43 55.41
C PRO A 559 10.79 7.75 55.75
N GLY A 560 10.75 7.01 56.86
CA GLY A 560 9.56 6.31 57.34
C GLY A 560 9.44 4.86 56.89
N PHE A 561 10.36 4.37 56.05
CA PHE A 561 10.50 2.96 55.75
C PHE A 561 11.51 2.30 56.71
N ASP A 562 11.19 1.10 57.20
CA ASP A 562 12.10 0.26 57.95
C ASP A 562 12.98 -0.56 57.00
N SER A 563 14.29 -0.27 57.00
CA SER A 563 15.28 -0.98 56.20
C SER A 563 15.79 -2.26 56.85
N CYS A 564 15.51 -2.46 58.15
CA CYS A 564 16.00 -3.60 58.93
C CYS A 564 14.99 -4.76 59.01
N SER A 565 13.85 -4.65 58.32
CA SER A 565 12.85 -5.70 58.25
C SER A 565 12.49 -6.05 56.79
N LEU A 566 11.95 -7.27 56.63
CA LEU A 566 11.42 -7.76 55.37
C LEU A 566 10.11 -7.02 55.06
N THR A 567 10.07 -6.33 53.93
CA THR A 567 8.84 -5.75 53.39
C THR A 567 8.01 -6.84 52.73
N LEU A 568 6.78 -7.03 53.17
CA LEU A 568 5.80 -7.92 52.54
C LEU A 568 5.05 -7.22 51.41
N TRP A 569 4.81 -5.93 51.55
CA TRP A 569 4.18 -5.11 50.51
C TRP A 569 4.53 -3.64 50.69
N CYS A 570 4.71 -2.93 49.58
CA CYS A 570 4.69 -1.48 49.61
C CYS A 570 3.96 -0.89 48.41
N GLY A 571 3.50 0.35 48.55
CA GLY A 571 2.79 1.04 47.48
C GLY A 571 2.45 2.49 47.80
N ASN A 572 2.15 3.25 46.75
CA ASN A 572 1.61 4.60 46.87
C ASN A 572 0.11 4.57 47.23
N MET A 573 -0.27 5.33 48.24
CA MET A 573 -1.65 5.56 48.67
C MET A 573 -2.05 7.02 48.46
N ALA A 574 -3.30 7.26 48.06
CA ALA A 574 -3.81 8.62 47.92
C ALA A 574 -3.95 9.32 49.30
N PRO A 575 -3.78 10.66 49.38
CA PRO A 575 -3.41 11.55 48.27
C PRO A 575 -1.92 11.59 47.94
N ASP A 576 -1.01 11.39 48.90
CA ASP A 576 0.46 11.34 48.68
C ASP A 576 1.17 10.59 49.83
N HIS A 577 0.63 9.43 50.21
CA HIS A 577 1.25 8.58 51.23
C HIS A 577 1.96 7.40 50.57
N MET A 578 2.98 6.89 51.25
CA MET A 578 3.59 5.61 50.94
C MET A 578 3.37 4.68 52.13
N ALA A 579 3.06 3.43 51.86
CA ALA A 579 2.88 2.42 52.89
C ALA A 579 3.91 1.29 52.69
N GLN A 580 4.42 0.80 53.82
CA GLN A 580 5.24 -0.40 53.93
C GLN A 580 4.55 -1.33 54.93
N VAL A 581 4.42 -2.60 54.58
CA VAL A 581 3.84 -3.66 55.41
C VAL A 581 4.87 -4.75 55.62
#